data_AF-A0A5P5ZMT7-F1
#
_entry.id   AF-A0A5P5ZMT7-F1
#
_cell.length_a   1.000
_cell.length_b   1.000
_cell.length_c   1.000
_cell.angle_alpha   90.00
_cell.angle_beta   90.00
_cell.angle_gamma   90.00
#
_symmetry.space_group_name_H-M   'P 1'
#
loop_
_entity.id
_entity.type
_entity.pdbx_description
1 polymer ?
#
loop_
_entity_poly.entity_id
_entity_poly.type
_entity_poly.pdbx_seq_one_letter_code
_entity_poly.pdbx_strand_id
1 'polypeptide(L)'
;MKTDQLNQLLQDNTLNRESRAMLTAMHERLSAKEYSDILDAQGNQYINFVQEGGGVWGTALVGYLYALETFGIRFLRIAGTSAGAINTILIAALGDRSRNKSSAIKDVLFNWNFVDFMDGKSIVRTMAGILLKNPKLLKRSVYLLVLLLLIIIFFPVVTLFRPFSIWFYLVPLTILVIVALGVRYYYDLFRKNRVGLNPGHAFERKLKQTLDHFGIKTVEELNAVYNKKGAELNLNYRFGNTSEYYFNALNHVEEIHAEKAASIDENRYRTFLETMKNTELYKNNPFMLLRSDYTVITTDINSRIKVEFPKMADLYWTHKDICDISPAKFVRASMAVPYFFEPMVHRINRSEPEIISAWKFRLNADPKGVFDEAVFIDGGSISNFPIDIFHESDIFYPRIPVFGVRLTDSSEAGAENGLGSKEILKGPGSYLMNIFDTLRGYNDKTFLTKYTFYSKHSIQTVDCSPSSWLNFFMKDAEKTELFNKGFRAGLEFLDRFDWEKYKTERMLVALKERKILKDENEPTVG
;
A
#
# COMPACT_ATOMS: atom_id res chain seq x y z
N MET A 1 -24.48 8.37 9.41
CA MET A 1 -23.97 9.63 10.02
C MET A 1 -25.14 10.46 10.52
N LYS A 2 -25.07 11.04 11.74
CA LYS A 2 -26.15 11.92 12.25
C LYS A 2 -26.11 13.30 11.57
N THR A 3 -27.26 13.98 11.44
CA THR A 3 -27.36 15.29 10.78
C THR A 3 -26.50 16.37 11.45
N ASP A 4 -26.31 16.31 12.77
CA ASP A 4 -25.43 17.26 13.48
C ASP A 4 -23.96 17.11 13.07
N GLN A 5 -23.52 15.88 12.80
CA GLN A 5 -22.16 15.62 12.31
C GLN A 5 -21.98 16.14 10.88
N LEU A 6 -23.02 16.03 10.04
CA LEU A 6 -23.01 16.63 8.70
C LEU A 6 -22.76 18.14 8.78
N ASN A 7 -23.50 18.85 9.64
CA ASN A 7 -23.37 20.30 9.79
C ASN A 7 -21.96 20.72 10.24
N GLN A 8 -21.33 19.95 11.14
CA GLN A 8 -19.94 20.18 11.55
C GLN A 8 -18.95 19.97 10.39
N LEU A 9 -19.13 18.91 9.61
CA LEU A 9 -18.25 18.61 8.46
C LEU A 9 -18.39 19.63 7.34
N LEU A 10 -19.59 20.16 7.11
CA LEU A 10 -19.81 21.22 6.10
C LEU A 10 -19.12 22.54 6.46
N GLN A 11 -18.76 22.73 7.73
CA GLN A 11 -17.96 23.86 8.21
C GLN A 11 -16.45 23.60 8.11
N ASP A 12 -16.02 22.38 7.78
CA ASP A 12 -14.60 22.07 7.63
C ASP A 12 -14.03 22.76 6.39
N ASN A 13 -13.11 23.69 6.61
CA ASN A 13 -12.47 24.47 5.57
C ASN A 13 -11.55 23.63 4.67
N THR A 14 -11.15 22.43 5.12
CA THR A 14 -10.35 21.51 4.30
C THR A 14 -11.19 20.85 3.20
N LEU A 15 -12.51 20.75 3.37
CA LEU A 15 -13.41 20.26 2.32
C LEU A 15 -13.71 21.38 1.33
N ASN A 16 -13.45 21.14 0.05
CA ASN A 16 -13.78 22.06 -1.03
C ASN A 16 -15.30 22.04 -1.34
N ARG A 17 -15.75 23.00 -2.15
CA ARG A 17 -17.18 23.15 -2.50
C ARG A 17 -17.79 21.87 -3.10
N GLU A 18 -17.03 21.20 -3.96
CA GLU A 18 -17.48 19.97 -4.65
C GLU A 18 -17.68 18.82 -3.66
N SER A 19 -16.70 18.59 -2.78
CA SER A 19 -16.76 17.57 -1.74
C SER A 19 -17.93 17.78 -0.77
N ARG A 20 -18.20 19.04 -0.38
CA ARG A 20 -19.36 19.38 0.46
C ARG A 20 -20.69 19.13 -0.24
N ALA A 21 -20.78 19.49 -1.52
CA ALA A 21 -21.98 19.26 -2.32
C ALA A 21 -22.26 17.76 -2.46
N MET A 22 -21.22 16.96 -2.75
CA MET A 22 -21.30 15.50 -2.85
C MET A 22 -21.70 14.86 -1.51
N LEU A 23 -21.06 15.28 -0.41
CA LEU A 23 -21.39 14.81 0.94
C LEU A 23 -22.87 15.07 1.26
N THR A 24 -23.36 16.27 0.96
CA THR A 24 -24.76 16.65 1.21
C THR A 24 -25.71 15.81 0.37
N ALA A 25 -25.42 15.63 -0.92
CA ALA A 25 -26.27 14.87 -1.84
C ALA A 25 -26.36 13.38 -1.50
N MET A 26 -25.30 12.80 -0.93
CA MET A 26 -25.21 11.37 -0.64
C MET A 26 -25.51 11.02 0.84
N HIS A 27 -25.63 12.01 1.72
CA HIS A 27 -25.68 11.81 3.18
C HIS A 27 -26.76 10.82 3.63
N GLU A 28 -28.01 11.01 3.21
CA GLU A 28 -29.13 10.18 3.65
C GLU A 28 -28.95 8.72 3.21
N ARG A 29 -28.64 8.53 1.93
CA ARG A 29 -28.45 7.21 1.32
C ARG A 29 -27.28 6.45 1.95
N LEU A 30 -26.13 7.09 2.12
CA LEU A 30 -24.95 6.46 2.72
C LEU A 30 -25.14 6.19 4.21
N SER A 31 -25.91 7.04 4.92
CA SER A 31 -26.16 6.86 6.35
C SER A 31 -27.07 5.68 6.66
N ALA A 32 -27.94 5.29 5.75
CA ALA A 32 -28.85 4.16 5.91
C ALA A 32 -28.26 2.81 5.44
N LYS A 33 -27.06 2.82 4.85
CA LYS A 33 -26.51 1.68 4.13
C LYS A 33 -25.75 0.71 5.04
N GLU A 34 -25.85 -0.57 4.71
CA GLU A 34 -25.08 -1.64 5.35
C GLU A 34 -23.81 -1.93 4.56
N TYR A 35 -22.70 -2.04 5.29
CA TYR A 35 -21.37 -2.29 4.76
C TYR A 35 -20.76 -3.56 5.36
N SER A 36 -21.19 -3.97 6.56
CA SER A 36 -20.71 -5.19 7.22
C SER A 36 -21.75 -5.74 8.20
N ASP A 37 -21.64 -7.03 8.49
CA ASP A 37 -22.39 -7.69 9.56
C ASP A 37 -21.74 -7.52 10.95
N ILE A 38 -20.56 -6.91 11.06
CA ILE A 38 -19.84 -6.77 12.32
C ILE A 38 -19.90 -5.33 12.81
N LEU A 39 -20.47 -5.16 14.00
CA LEU A 39 -20.80 -3.88 14.60
C LEU A 39 -20.15 -3.72 15.98
N ASP A 40 -19.84 -2.49 16.40
CA ASP A 40 -19.60 -2.21 17.82
C ASP A 40 -20.90 -1.79 18.56
N ALA A 41 -20.78 -1.52 19.86
CA ALA A 41 -21.90 -1.05 20.69
C ALA A 41 -22.47 0.31 20.25
N GLN A 42 -21.75 1.08 19.44
CA GLN A 42 -22.20 2.36 18.89
C GLN A 42 -22.80 2.23 17.48
N GLY A 43 -22.86 1.00 16.94
CA GLY A 43 -23.36 0.72 15.59
C GLY A 43 -22.37 1.04 14.47
N ASN A 44 -21.08 1.27 14.78
CA ASN A 44 -20.07 1.43 13.75
C ASN A 44 -19.80 0.08 13.07
N GLN A 45 -19.56 0.09 11.76
CA GLN A 45 -19.44 -1.11 10.92
C GLN A 45 -17.97 -1.41 10.64
N TYR A 46 -17.54 -2.65 10.82
CA TYR A 46 -16.13 -3.03 10.75
C TYR A 46 -15.75 -3.63 9.40
N ILE A 47 -14.63 -3.18 8.84
CA ILE A 47 -14.09 -3.66 7.56
C ILE A 47 -12.59 -3.98 7.68
N ASN A 48 -12.03 -4.72 6.71
CA ASN A 48 -10.59 -4.86 6.54
C ASN A 48 -10.09 -3.86 5.50
N PHE A 49 -9.06 -3.08 5.79
CA PHE A 49 -8.65 -1.94 4.96
C PHE A 49 -7.23 -2.09 4.43
N VAL A 50 -7.07 -2.00 3.10
CA VAL A 50 -5.77 -2.07 2.43
C VAL A 50 -5.50 -0.82 1.61
N GLN A 51 -4.25 -0.35 1.66
CA GLN A 51 -3.85 0.93 1.09
C GLN A 51 -2.60 0.78 0.24
N GLU A 52 -2.66 1.30 -0.98
CA GLU A 52 -1.55 1.29 -1.92
C GLU A 52 -0.42 2.26 -1.53
N GLY A 53 0.81 1.93 -1.91
CA GLY A 53 1.94 2.86 -1.86
C GLY A 53 1.91 3.93 -2.95
N GLY A 54 2.16 5.19 -2.59
CA GLY A 54 2.16 6.30 -3.54
C GLY A 54 2.92 7.55 -3.09
N GLY A 55 3.96 7.40 -2.25
CA GLY A 55 4.76 8.54 -1.76
C GLY A 55 3.92 9.68 -1.15
N VAL A 56 4.05 10.89 -1.67
CA VAL A 56 3.30 12.05 -1.13
C VAL A 56 1.79 12.01 -1.38
N TRP A 57 1.32 11.13 -2.28
CA TRP A 57 -0.11 10.89 -2.49
C TRP A 57 -0.78 10.16 -1.32
N GLY A 58 -0.05 9.79 -0.27
CA GLY A 58 -0.65 9.39 1.02
C GLY A 58 -1.72 10.36 1.53
N THR A 59 -1.67 11.63 1.10
CA THR A 59 -2.71 12.63 1.36
C THR A 59 -4.09 12.25 0.82
N ALA A 60 -4.15 11.64 -0.36
CA ALA A 60 -5.40 11.12 -0.91
C ALA A 60 -5.92 9.93 -0.10
N LEU A 61 -5.04 9.05 0.39
CA LEU A 61 -5.42 7.94 1.26
C LEU A 61 -6.08 8.42 2.56
N VAL A 62 -5.56 9.50 3.15
CA VAL A 62 -6.16 10.12 4.34
C VAL A 62 -7.54 10.73 4.05
N GLY A 63 -7.72 11.33 2.87
CA GLY A 63 -9.04 11.78 2.40
C GLY A 63 -10.05 10.63 2.28
N TYR A 64 -9.63 9.52 1.68
CA TYR A 64 -10.46 8.31 1.55
C TYR A 64 -10.84 7.73 2.92
N LEU A 65 -9.86 7.58 3.81
CA LEU A 65 -10.06 7.21 5.22
C LEU A 65 -11.08 8.13 5.91
N TYR A 66 -10.96 9.43 5.70
CA TYR A 66 -11.85 10.43 6.27
C TYR A 66 -13.32 10.23 5.84
N ALA A 67 -13.54 9.92 4.56
CA ALA A 67 -14.87 9.58 4.06
C ALA A 67 -15.43 8.30 4.70
N LEU A 68 -14.63 7.24 4.81
CA LEU A 68 -15.06 5.98 5.44
C LEU A 68 -15.48 6.21 6.90
N GLU A 69 -14.61 6.81 7.72
CA GLU A 69 -14.89 6.95 9.15
C GLU A 69 -16.04 7.91 9.45
N THR A 70 -16.29 8.88 8.54
CA THR A 70 -17.43 9.80 8.59
C THR A 70 -18.77 9.04 8.57
N PHE A 71 -18.86 7.95 7.80
CA PHE A 71 -20.05 7.10 7.73
C PHE A 71 -20.04 5.94 8.73
N GLY A 72 -19.24 6.04 9.79
CA GLY A 72 -19.24 5.05 10.88
C GLY A 72 -18.52 3.75 10.53
N ILE A 73 -17.66 3.75 9.52
CA ILE A 73 -16.81 2.60 9.22
C ILE A 73 -15.58 2.59 10.13
N ARG A 74 -15.22 1.43 10.65
CA ARG A 74 -14.03 1.18 11.48
C ARG A 74 -13.25 -0.01 10.94
N PHE A 75 -12.03 -0.16 11.42
CA PHE A 75 -11.08 -1.08 10.83
C PHE A 75 -10.74 -2.20 11.79
N LEU A 76 -10.95 -3.43 11.35
CA LEU A 76 -10.52 -4.60 12.09
C LEU A 76 -9.07 -4.93 11.74
N ARG A 77 -8.83 -5.24 10.47
CA ARG A 77 -7.49 -5.48 9.95
C ARG A 77 -7.08 -4.36 9.01
N ILE A 78 -5.84 -3.91 9.10
CA ILE A 78 -5.33 -2.80 8.28
C ILE A 78 -3.98 -3.15 7.67
N ALA A 79 -3.77 -2.72 6.43
CA ALA A 79 -2.56 -3.01 5.71
C ALA A 79 -2.16 -1.86 4.80
N GLY A 80 -0.85 -1.68 4.65
CA GLY A 80 -0.35 -0.72 3.68
C GLY A 80 1.11 -0.87 3.35
N THR A 81 1.44 -0.37 2.17
CA THR A 81 2.79 -0.28 1.65
C THR A 81 3.18 1.19 1.55
N SER A 82 4.42 1.53 1.86
CA SER A 82 4.97 2.86 1.60
C SER A 82 4.13 3.96 2.28
N ALA A 83 3.56 4.90 1.53
CA ALA A 83 2.62 5.90 2.05
C ALA A 83 1.40 5.30 2.78
N GLY A 84 0.87 4.17 2.30
CA GLY A 84 -0.19 3.43 2.97
C GLY A 84 0.26 2.83 4.31
N ALA A 85 1.55 2.49 4.46
CA ALA A 85 2.10 2.01 5.73
C ALA A 85 2.13 3.11 6.80
N ILE A 86 2.37 4.37 6.41
CA ILE A 86 2.25 5.52 7.31
C ILE A 86 0.82 5.60 7.84
N ASN A 87 -0.18 5.61 6.94
CA ASN A 87 -1.57 5.72 7.38
C ASN A 87 -1.97 4.51 8.26
N THR A 88 -1.54 3.31 7.88
CA THR A 88 -1.76 2.08 8.63
C THR A 88 -1.24 2.19 10.07
N ILE A 89 0.00 2.67 10.26
CA ILE A 89 0.55 2.78 11.62
C ILE A 89 -0.14 3.88 12.44
N LEU A 90 -0.55 4.97 11.80
CA LEU A 90 -1.26 6.06 12.49
C LEU A 90 -2.67 5.61 12.91
N ILE A 91 -3.39 4.86 12.07
CA ILE A 91 -4.68 4.24 12.43
C ILE A 91 -4.48 3.28 13.62
N ALA A 92 -3.45 2.43 13.56
CA ALA A 92 -3.16 1.48 14.61
C ALA A 92 -2.88 2.15 15.97
N ALA A 93 -2.12 3.25 15.95
CA ALA A 93 -1.61 3.91 17.15
C ALA A 93 -2.61 4.87 17.82
N LEU A 94 -3.57 5.42 17.08
CA LEU A 94 -4.51 6.43 17.58
C LEU A 94 -5.66 5.85 18.42
N GLY A 95 -5.33 5.24 19.55
CA GLY A 95 -6.30 4.72 20.53
C GLY A 95 -7.13 3.52 20.04
N ASP A 96 -8.23 3.25 20.73
CA ASP A 96 -9.08 2.09 20.45
C ASP A 96 -9.70 2.10 19.05
N ARG A 97 -9.97 0.89 18.50
CA ARG A 97 -10.49 0.68 17.14
C ARG A 97 -11.88 1.28 16.91
N SER A 98 -12.69 1.44 17.95
CA SER A 98 -14.03 2.06 17.84
C SER A 98 -13.97 3.57 17.57
N ARG A 99 -12.85 4.23 17.86
CA ARG A 99 -12.71 5.68 17.73
C ARG A 99 -12.53 6.10 16.28
N ASN A 100 -13.09 7.26 15.94
CA ASN A 100 -12.79 7.96 14.69
C ASN A 100 -11.38 8.53 14.78
N LYS A 101 -10.51 8.18 13.83
CA LYS A 101 -9.08 8.53 13.83
C LYS A 101 -8.71 9.53 12.74
N SER A 102 -9.50 9.59 11.67
CA SER A 102 -9.22 10.30 10.44
C SER A 102 -9.02 11.80 10.64
N SER A 103 -9.75 12.42 11.57
CA SER A 103 -9.58 13.84 11.88
C SER A 103 -8.20 14.14 12.46
N ALA A 104 -7.75 13.35 13.43
CA ALA A 104 -6.42 13.50 14.02
C ALA A 104 -5.30 13.17 13.01
N ILE A 105 -5.50 12.15 12.18
CA ILE A 105 -4.55 11.77 11.11
C ILE A 105 -4.44 12.88 10.06
N LYS A 106 -5.58 13.47 9.67
CA LYS A 106 -5.62 14.65 8.79
C LYS A 106 -4.78 15.77 9.39
N ASP A 107 -4.97 16.11 10.65
CA ASP A 107 -4.22 17.20 11.29
C ASP A 107 -2.72 16.92 11.34
N VAL A 108 -2.31 15.70 11.68
CA VAL A 108 -0.90 15.26 11.62
C VAL A 108 -0.32 15.47 10.23
N LEU A 109 -1.02 14.99 9.21
CA LEU A 109 -0.55 15.05 7.83
C LEU A 109 -0.43 16.49 7.32
N PHE A 110 -1.43 17.34 7.58
CA PHE A 110 -1.41 18.73 7.16
C PHE A 110 -0.33 19.54 7.88
N ASN A 111 -0.04 19.21 9.14
CA ASN A 111 1.05 19.80 9.90
C ASN A 111 2.45 19.34 9.46
N TRP A 112 2.56 18.23 8.73
CA TRP A 112 3.84 17.76 8.21
C TRP A 112 4.22 18.52 6.94
N ASN A 113 5.43 19.09 6.93
CA ASN A 113 6.07 19.56 5.72
C ASN A 113 6.89 18.42 5.12
N PHE A 114 6.47 17.90 3.97
CA PHE A 114 7.12 16.74 3.34
C PHE A 114 8.58 16.99 2.93
N VAL A 115 8.97 18.26 2.75
CA VAL A 115 10.36 18.65 2.50
C VAL A 115 11.26 18.26 3.68
N ASP A 116 10.73 18.27 4.91
CA ASP A 116 11.51 17.97 6.12
C ASP A 116 11.90 16.48 6.20
N PHE A 117 11.26 15.62 5.40
CA PHE A 117 11.63 14.20 5.30
C PHE A 117 12.92 14.01 4.48
N MET A 118 13.33 15.01 3.70
CA MET A 118 14.53 14.97 2.88
C MET A 118 15.77 15.39 3.68
N ASP A 119 16.43 14.44 4.35
CA ASP A 119 17.63 14.66 5.16
C ASP A 119 18.96 14.41 4.43
N GLY A 120 18.93 14.33 3.09
CA GLY A 120 20.14 14.31 2.27
C GLY A 120 20.98 15.60 2.36
N LYS A 121 22.24 15.52 1.94
CA LYS A 121 23.18 16.66 1.92
C LYS A 121 22.59 17.85 1.12
N SER A 122 22.87 19.09 1.53
CA SER A 122 22.30 20.32 0.93
C SER A 122 22.41 20.41 -0.61
N ILE A 123 23.53 19.94 -1.16
CA ILE A 123 23.77 19.86 -2.61
C ILE A 123 22.79 18.89 -3.30
N VAL A 124 22.48 17.77 -2.66
CA VAL A 124 21.53 16.77 -3.17
C VAL A 124 20.09 17.29 -3.12
N ARG A 125 19.71 18.00 -2.06
CA ARG A 125 18.40 18.67 -1.97
C ARG A 125 18.22 19.71 -3.07
N THR A 126 19.28 20.45 -3.38
CA THR A 126 19.32 21.43 -4.47
C THR A 126 19.22 20.75 -5.84
N MET A 127 19.99 19.68 -6.08
CA MET A 127 19.95 18.91 -7.33
C MET A 127 18.60 18.20 -7.54
N ALA A 128 18.09 17.52 -6.52
CA ALA A 128 16.77 16.88 -6.55
C ALA A 128 15.67 17.91 -6.79
N GLY A 129 15.74 19.07 -6.12
CA GLY A 129 14.82 20.18 -6.35
C GLY A 129 14.89 20.71 -7.79
N ILE A 130 16.07 20.85 -8.38
CA ILE A 130 16.24 21.31 -9.78
C ILE A 130 15.74 20.26 -10.78
N LEU A 131 16.03 18.98 -10.56
CA LEU A 131 15.61 17.87 -11.42
C LEU A 131 14.11 17.63 -11.37
N LEU A 132 13.51 17.61 -10.17
CA LEU A 132 12.07 17.39 -9.98
C LEU A 132 11.24 18.59 -10.47
N LYS A 133 11.74 19.83 -10.30
CA LYS A 133 11.03 21.03 -10.78
C LYS A 133 11.12 21.25 -12.28
N ASN A 134 12.10 20.66 -12.98
CA ASN A 134 12.33 20.92 -14.39
C ASN A 134 12.71 19.64 -15.15
N PRO A 135 11.74 18.77 -15.48
CA PRO A 135 12.03 17.49 -16.15
C PRO A 135 12.71 17.65 -17.52
N LYS A 136 12.61 18.84 -18.14
CA LYS A 136 13.29 19.19 -19.39
C LYS A 136 14.80 19.48 -19.19
N LEU A 137 15.26 19.82 -17.98
CA LEU A 137 16.68 20.05 -17.70
C LEU A 137 17.49 18.77 -17.89
N LEU A 138 17.00 17.62 -17.39
CA LEU A 138 17.68 16.35 -17.57
C LEU A 138 17.84 16.01 -19.06
N LYS A 139 16.78 16.21 -19.86
CA LYS A 139 16.85 16.04 -21.32
C LYS A 139 17.90 16.97 -21.95
N ARG A 140 17.94 18.25 -21.57
CA ARG A 140 18.95 19.21 -22.06
C ARG A 140 20.37 18.81 -21.67
N SER A 141 20.60 18.33 -20.45
CA SER A 141 21.90 17.83 -19.99
C SER A 141 22.34 16.59 -20.78
N VAL A 142 21.42 15.68 -21.10
CA VAL A 142 21.71 14.52 -21.96
C VAL A 142 22.02 14.97 -23.39
N TYR A 143 21.26 15.90 -23.98
CA TYR A 143 21.59 16.44 -25.31
C TYR A 143 22.96 17.12 -25.34
N LEU A 144 23.30 17.87 -24.28
CA LEU A 144 24.63 18.47 -24.13
C LEU A 144 25.73 17.41 -24.05
N LEU A 145 25.53 16.34 -23.27
CA LEU A 145 26.46 15.22 -23.17
C LEU A 145 26.65 14.51 -24.52
N VAL A 146 25.57 14.26 -25.25
CA VAL A 146 25.61 13.65 -26.59
C VAL A 146 26.34 14.56 -27.58
N LEU A 147 26.08 15.87 -27.55
CA LEU A 147 26.79 16.85 -28.37
C LEU A 147 28.30 16.85 -28.06
N LEU A 148 28.67 16.83 -26.78
CA LEU A 148 30.06 16.75 -26.33
C LEU A 148 30.74 15.45 -26.79
N LEU A 149 30.04 14.31 -26.73
CA LEU A 149 30.54 13.03 -27.25
C LEU A 149 30.68 13.04 -28.77
N LEU A 150 29.74 13.64 -29.50
CA LEU A 150 29.84 13.82 -30.95
C LEU A 150 31.03 14.68 -31.33
N ILE A 151 31.32 15.75 -30.59
CA ILE A 151 32.54 16.57 -30.79
C ILE A 151 33.79 15.70 -30.63
N ILE A 152 33.85 14.85 -29.60
CA ILE A 152 34.99 13.93 -29.39
C ILE A 152 35.15 12.96 -30.56
N ILE A 153 34.04 12.40 -31.09
CA ILE A 153 34.06 11.40 -32.16
C ILE A 153 34.39 12.01 -33.53
N PHE A 154 33.86 13.19 -33.85
CA PHE A 154 34.05 13.85 -35.14
C PHE A 154 35.37 14.64 -35.23
N PHE A 155 35.93 15.05 -34.09
CA PHE A 155 37.17 15.82 -34.07
C PHE A 155 38.34 15.12 -34.81
N PRO A 156 38.64 13.81 -34.60
CA PRO A 156 39.64 13.09 -35.39
C PRO A 156 39.41 13.14 -36.90
N VAL A 157 38.15 13.06 -37.33
CA VAL A 157 37.77 13.10 -38.76
C VAL A 157 38.05 14.46 -39.36
N VAL A 158 37.77 15.55 -38.63
CA VAL A 158 38.08 16.92 -39.09
C VAL A 158 39.59 17.13 -39.22
N THR A 159 40.39 16.53 -38.32
CA THR A 159 41.86 16.64 -38.40
C THR A 159 42.49 15.88 -39.57
N LEU A 160 41.78 14.95 -40.23
CA LEU A 160 42.27 14.27 -41.44
C LEU A 160 42.28 15.20 -42.67
N PHE A 161 41.40 16.19 -42.74
CA PHE A 161 41.27 17.09 -43.89
C PHE A 161 42.10 18.38 -43.76
N ARG A 162 42.63 18.68 -42.57
CA ARG A 162 43.44 19.89 -42.33
C ARG A 162 44.37 19.68 -41.13
N PRO A 163 45.69 19.96 -41.24
CA PRO A 163 46.59 19.90 -40.10
C PRO A 163 46.25 21.04 -39.13
N PHE A 164 45.86 20.69 -37.91
CA PHE A 164 45.63 21.64 -36.81
C PHE A 164 46.83 21.66 -35.86
N SER A 165 46.99 22.77 -35.15
CA SER A 165 47.97 22.86 -34.06
C SER A 165 47.64 21.86 -32.95
N ILE A 166 48.67 21.35 -32.26
CA ILE A 166 48.54 20.38 -31.17
C ILE A 166 47.55 20.83 -30.06
N TRP A 167 47.40 22.14 -29.87
CA TRP A 167 46.46 22.75 -28.91
C TRP A 167 44.99 22.38 -29.17
N PHE A 168 44.60 22.11 -30.42
CA PHE A 168 43.22 21.73 -30.73
C PHE A 168 42.85 20.33 -30.21
N TYR A 169 43.82 19.41 -30.11
CA TYR A 169 43.60 18.06 -29.56
C TYR A 169 43.33 18.08 -28.05
N LEU A 170 43.64 19.18 -27.35
CA LEU A 170 43.30 19.36 -25.94
C LEU A 170 41.81 19.61 -25.72
N VAL A 171 41.07 20.10 -26.73
CA VAL A 171 39.63 20.38 -26.61
C VAL A 171 38.80 19.09 -26.38
N PRO A 172 38.87 18.04 -27.22
CA PRO A 172 38.15 16.80 -26.93
C PRO A 172 38.69 16.09 -25.67
N LEU A 173 39.99 16.20 -25.38
CA LEU A 173 40.59 15.61 -24.18
C LEU A 173 40.05 16.29 -22.90
N THR A 174 39.95 17.62 -22.87
CA THR A 174 39.40 18.36 -21.72
C THR A 174 37.92 18.06 -21.53
N ILE A 175 37.14 17.95 -22.61
CA ILE A 175 35.74 17.51 -22.56
C ILE A 175 35.64 16.09 -21.98
N LEU A 176 36.46 15.14 -22.45
CA LEU A 176 36.49 13.78 -21.95
C LEU A 176 36.83 13.72 -20.46
N VAL A 177 37.83 14.51 -20.02
CA VAL A 177 38.22 14.62 -18.61
C VAL A 177 37.08 15.20 -17.77
N ILE A 178 36.40 16.25 -18.22
CA ILE A 178 35.26 16.84 -17.53
C ILE A 178 34.12 15.82 -17.39
N VAL A 179 33.80 15.09 -18.45
CA VAL A 179 32.78 14.03 -18.43
C VAL A 179 33.18 12.91 -17.48
N ALA A 180 34.43 12.43 -17.55
CA ALA A 180 34.94 11.38 -16.67
C ALA A 180 34.94 11.79 -15.19
N LEU A 181 35.35 13.02 -14.89
CA LEU A 181 35.30 13.60 -13.54
C LEU A 181 33.85 13.75 -13.06
N GLY A 182 32.93 14.16 -13.93
CA GLY A 182 31.49 14.22 -13.63
C GLY A 182 30.90 12.85 -13.32
N VAL A 183 31.14 11.85 -14.17
CA VAL A 183 30.70 10.46 -13.95
C VAL A 183 31.29 9.91 -12.67
N ARG A 184 32.59 10.10 -12.43
CA ARG A 184 33.26 9.71 -11.18
C ARG A 184 32.65 10.41 -9.96
N TYR A 185 32.38 11.71 -10.05
CA TYR A 185 31.74 12.47 -8.98
C TYR A 185 30.35 11.92 -8.64
N TYR A 186 29.50 11.65 -9.65
CA TYR A 186 28.19 11.04 -9.43
C TYR A 186 28.30 9.61 -8.89
N TYR A 187 29.22 8.80 -9.42
CA TYR A 187 29.47 7.44 -8.91
C TYR A 187 29.91 7.47 -7.44
N ASP A 188 30.87 8.34 -7.10
CA ASP A 188 31.35 8.51 -5.73
C ASP A 188 30.25 9.06 -4.80
N LEU A 189 29.37 9.93 -5.31
CA LEU A 189 28.21 10.45 -4.56
C LEU A 189 27.22 9.32 -4.21
N PHE A 190 26.80 8.52 -5.20
CA PHE A 190 25.91 7.39 -4.97
C PHE A 190 26.57 6.30 -4.13
N ARG A 191 27.86 6.00 -4.34
CA ARG A 191 28.60 5.02 -3.56
C ARG A 191 28.74 5.44 -2.09
N LYS A 192 29.05 6.71 -1.82
CA LYS A 192 29.18 7.24 -0.45
C LYS A 192 27.86 7.31 0.30
N ASN A 193 26.75 7.53 -0.41
CA ASN A 193 25.42 7.64 0.18
C ASN A 193 24.59 6.34 0.01
N ARG A 194 25.24 5.17 -0.08
CA ARG A 194 24.55 3.85 -0.15
C ARG A 194 23.42 3.81 -1.20
N VAL A 195 23.64 4.40 -2.36
CA VAL A 195 22.71 4.46 -3.51
C VAL A 195 21.47 5.37 -3.32
N GLY A 196 21.17 5.82 -2.09
CA GLY A 196 20.06 6.73 -1.81
C GLY A 196 20.46 8.20 -1.73
N LEU A 197 19.54 9.10 -2.06
CA LEU A 197 19.75 10.55 -1.90
C LEU A 197 19.52 11.04 -0.47
N ASN A 198 18.63 10.39 0.28
CA ASN A 198 18.22 10.77 1.63
C ASN A 198 18.37 9.59 2.61
N PRO A 199 19.09 9.75 3.74
CA PRO A 199 19.18 8.71 4.77
C PRO A 199 17.85 8.27 5.39
N GLY A 200 16.83 9.13 5.41
CA GLY A 200 15.49 8.83 5.93
C GLY A 200 15.35 8.84 7.45
N HIS A 201 16.37 9.29 8.18
CA HIS A 201 16.33 9.40 9.65
C HIS A 201 15.42 10.54 10.12
N ALA A 202 15.32 11.64 9.36
CA ALA A 202 14.39 12.72 9.69
C ALA A 202 12.93 12.25 9.66
N PHE A 203 12.56 11.48 8.64
CA PHE A 203 11.25 10.84 8.54
C PHE A 203 10.99 9.90 9.73
N GLU A 204 11.91 8.96 10.00
CA GLU A 204 11.78 8.01 11.10
C GLU A 204 11.61 8.72 12.45
N ARG A 205 12.42 9.75 12.73
CA ARG A 205 12.31 10.55 13.96
C ARG A 205 10.98 11.27 14.06
N LYS A 206 10.49 11.88 12.97
CA LYS A 206 9.21 12.60 12.96
C LYS A 206 8.04 11.67 13.23
N LEU A 207 8.04 10.50 12.59
CA LEU A 207 7.03 9.48 12.82
C LEU A 207 7.11 8.94 14.26
N LYS A 208 8.31 8.63 14.76
CA LYS A 208 8.51 8.21 16.15
C LYS A 208 7.96 9.24 17.13
N GLN A 209 8.28 10.52 16.97
CA GLN A 209 7.74 11.59 17.83
C GLN A 209 6.22 11.67 17.80
N THR A 210 5.62 11.41 16.65
CA THR A 210 4.16 11.40 16.48
C THR A 210 3.53 10.20 17.21
N LEU A 211 4.13 9.01 17.09
CA LEU A 211 3.69 7.81 17.82
C LEU A 211 3.89 7.97 19.34
N ASP A 212 5.03 8.55 19.76
CA ASP A 212 5.32 8.84 21.16
C ASP A 212 4.24 9.80 21.74
N HIS A 213 3.77 10.79 20.96
CA HIS A 213 2.68 11.69 21.36
C HIS A 213 1.34 10.98 21.52
N PHE A 214 1.11 9.90 20.78
CA PHE A 214 -0.07 9.03 20.95
C PHE A 214 0.08 8.03 22.10
N GLY A 215 1.22 8.04 22.81
CA GLY A 215 1.52 7.10 23.88
C GLY A 215 2.02 5.74 23.41
N ILE A 216 2.43 5.63 22.14
CA ILE A 216 2.97 4.39 21.54
C ILE A 216 4.46 4.58 21.28
N LYS A 217 5.29 4.05 22.17
CA LYS A 217 6.75 4.08 22.06
C LYS A 217 7.30 2.81 21.43
N THR A 218 6.68 1.66 21.70
CA THR A 218 7.19 0.34 21.31
C THR A 218 6.21 -0.47 20.47
N VAL A 219 6.72 -1.48 19.76
CA VAL A 219 5.88 -2.42 18.98
C VAL A 219 5.00 -3.26 19.89
N GLU A 220 5.47 -3.63 21.07
CA GLU A 220 4.66 -4.33 22.06
C GLU A 220 3.46 -3.50 22.51
N GLU A 221 3.65 -2.21 22.83
CA GLU A 221 2.55 -1.31 23.20
C GLU A 221 1.52 -1.18 22.07
N LEU A 222 1.98 -1.06 20.82
CA LEU A 222 1.09 -1.00 19.66
C LEU A 222 0.30 -2.30 19.47
N ASN A 223 0.97 -3.45 19.60
CA ASN A 223 0.33 -4.75 19.53
C ASN A 223 -0.71 -4.94 20.64
N ALA A 224 -0.39 -4.52 21.86
CA ALA A 224 -1.30 -4.61 23.00
C ALA A 224 -2.58 -3.77 22.80
N VAL A 225 -2.46 -2.61 22.14
CA VAL A 225 -3.61 -1.73 21.82
C VAL A 225 -4.41 -2.30 20.66
N TYR A 226 -3.75 -2.60 19.53
CA TYR A 226 -4.46 -2.87 18.29
C TYR A 226 -4.78 -4.35 18.07
N ASN A 227 -3.88 -5.28 18.41
CA ASN A 227 -4.03 -6.70 18.10
C ASN A 227 -4.88 -7.41 19.16
N LYS A 228 -6.17 -7.59 18.86
CA LYS A 228 -7.17 -8.21 19.72
C LYS A 228 -7.85 -9.35 18.96
N LYS A 229 -8.40 -10.32 19.70
CA LYS A 229 -9.04 -11.51 19.11
C LYS A 229 -10.29 -11.90 19.90
N GLY A 230 -11.24 -12.53 19.21
CA GLY A 230 -12.44 -13.09 19.84
C GLY A 230 -13.20 -12.04 20.67
N ALA A 231 -13.50 -12.37 21.93
CA ALA A 231 -14.31 -11.52 22.80
C ALA A 231 -13.67 -10.15 23.12
N GLU A 232 -12.34 -10.03 23.12
CA GLU A 232 -11.64 -8.75 23.36
C GLU A 232 -11.87 -7.72 22.24
N LEU A 233 -12.48 -8.14 21.13
CA LEU A 233 -12.85 -7.24 20.05
C LEU A 233 -14.01 -6.31 20.45
N ASN A 234 -14.85 -6.69 21.42
CA ASN A 234 -16.06 -5.97 21.83
C ASN A 234 -17.01 -5.67 20.66
N LEU A 235 -17.23 -6.69 19.82
CA LEU A 235 -18.06 -6.60 18.61
C LEU A 235 -19.33 -7.44 18.75
N ASN A 236 -20.34 -7.09 17.95
CA ASN A 236 -21.62 -7.75 17.81
C ASN A 236 -21.84 -8.15 16.35
N TYR A 237 -22.44 -9.31 16.13
CA TYR A 237 -22.97 -9.70 14.84
C TYR A 237 -24.34 -9.04 14.65
N ARG A 238 -24.56 -8.43 13.49
CA ARG A 238 -25.76 -7.65 13.15
C ARG A 238 -27.07 -8.37 13.46
N PHE A 239 -27.11 -9.69 13.23
CA PHE A 239 -28.33 -10.49 13.36
C PHE A 239 -28.41 -11.29 14.67
N GLY A 240 -27.44 -11.13 15.58
CA GLY A 240 -27.43 -11.84 16.87
C GLY A 240 -26.16 -12.65 17.12
N ASN A 241 -25.69 -12.69 18.36
CA ASN A 241 -24.39 -13.28 18.70
C ASN A 241 -24.45 -14.80 18.93
N THR A 242 -25.56 -15.46 18.60
CA THR A 242 -25.77 -16.88 18.88
C THR A 242 -25.80 -17.69 17.57
N SER A 243 -26.84 -18.48 17.33
CA SER A 243 -26.97 -19.35 16.17
C SER A 243 -27.49 -18.64 14.92
N GLU A 244 -27.84 -17.35 15.01
CA GLU A 244 -28.40 -16.59 13.88
C GLU A 244 -27.43 -16.52 12.70
N TYR A 245 -26.15 -16.33 12.97
CA TYR A 245 -25.09 -16.40 11.95
C TYR A 245 -25.10 -17.73 11.20
N TYR A 246 -25.23 -18.84 11.93
CA TYR A 246 -25.22 -20.18 11.34
C TYR A 246 -26.43 -20.39 10.42
N PHE A 247 -27.62 -19.97 10.86
CA PHE A 247 -28.83 -20.06 10.05
C PHE A 247 -28.76 -19.17 8.81
N ASN A 248 -28.28 -17.93 8.94
CA ASN A 248 -28.11 -17.02 7.81
C ASN A 248 -27.11 -17.57 6.78
N ALA A 249 -25.99 -18.11 7.26
CA ALA A 249 -24.99 -18.73 6.39
C ALA A 249 -25.57 -19.92 5.62
N LEU A 250 -26.34 -20.81 6.28
CA LEU A 250 -27.01 -21.94 5.61
C LEU A 250 -28.04 -21.47 4.58
N ASN A 251 -28.88 -20.48 4.92
CA ASN A 251 -29.88 -19.97 4.00
C ASN A 251 -29.23 -19.40 2.73
N HIS A 252 -28.15 -18.63 2.85
CA HIS A 252 -27.44 -18.11 1.67
C HIS A 252 -26.81 -19.23 0.81
N VAL A 253 -26.32 -20.31 1.44
CA VAL A 253 -25.81 -21.48 0.70
C VAL A 253 -26.91 -22.07 -0.16
N GLU A 254 -28.09 -22.27 0.43
CA GLU A 254 -29.24 -22.86 -0.24
C GLU A 254 -29.79 -21.93 -1.34
N GLU A 255 -29.78 -20.61 -1.13
CA GLU A 255 -30.13 -19.62 -2.16
C GLU A 255 -29.17 -19.65 -3.35
N ILE A 256 -27.85 -19.66 -3.12
CA ILE A 256 -26.85 -19.77 -4.20
C ILE A 256 -27.02 -21.08 -4.95
N HIS A 257 -27.29 -22.18 -4.25
CA HIS A 257 -27.56 -23.47 -4.87
C HIS A 257 -28.81 -23.43 -5.76
N ALA A 258 -29.89 -22.82 -5.29
CA ALA A 258 -31.11 -22.65 -6.08
C ALA A 258 -30.87 -21.79 -7.33
N GLU A 259 -30.09 -20.71 -7.22
CA GLU A 259 -29.80 -19.80 -8.33
C GLU A 259 -28.84 -20.42 -9.36
N LYS A 260 -27.84 -21.18 -8.90
CA LYS A 260 -26.72 -21.69 -9.71
C LYS A 260 -26.70 -23.21 -9.87
N ALA A 261 -27.84 -23.88 -9.71
CA ALA A 261 -27.95 -25.35 -9.73
C ALA A 261 -27.29 -26.00 -10.96
N ALA A 262 -27.43 -25.39 -12.14
CA ALA A 262 -26.84 -25.92 -13.39
C ALA A 262 -25.31 -26.01 -13.34
N SER A 263 -24.67 -24.99 -12.74
CA SER A 263 -23.21 -24.82 -12.69
C SER A 263 -22.60 -25.44 -11.44
N ILE A 264 -23.36 -26.16 -10.60
CA ILE A 264 -22.85 -26.79 -9.36
C ILE A 264 -22.64 -28.31 -9.55
N ASP A 265 -21.54 -28.83 -9.00
CA ASP A 265 -21.32 -30.27 -8.79
C ASP A 265 -22.09 -30.71 -7.53
N GLU A 266 -23.21 -31.42 -7.76
CA GLU A 266 -24.12 -31.88 -6.71
C GLU A 266 -23.47 -32.78 -5.66
N ASN A 267 -22.54 -33.66 -6.06
CA ASN A 267 -21.90 -34.58 -5.12
C ASN A 267 -20.97 -33.82 -4.16
N ARG A 268 -20.19 -32.88 -4.71
CA ARG A 268 -19.30 -32.02 -3.93
C ARG A 268 -20.08 -31.03 -3.07
N TYR A 269 -21.16 -30.48 -3.61
CA TYR A 269 -22.05 -29.58 -2.87
C TYR A 269 -22.69 -30.28 -1.67
N ARG A 270 -23.24 -31.50 -1.83
CA ARG A 270 -23.82 -32.27 -0.72
C ARG A 270 -22.80 -32.55 0.38
N THR A 271 -21.61 -33.01 0.00
CA THR A 271 -20.51 -33.25 0.94
C THR A 271 -20.12 -31.98 1.70
N PHE A 272 -20.07 -30.86 0.99
CA PHE A 272 -19.79 -29.55 1.57
C PHE A 272 -20.88 -29.11 2.55
N LEU A 273 -22.16 -29.22 2.17
CA LEU A 273 -23.29 -28.85 3.01
C LEU A 273 -23.36 -29.70 4.28
N GLU A 274 -23.13 -31.01 4.18
CA GLU A 274 -23.04 -31.89 5.35
C GLU A 274 -21.89 -31.50 6.28
N THR A 275 -20.72 -31.18 5.73
CA THR A 275 -19.58 -30.70 6.51
C THR A 275 -19.93 -29.41 7.25
N MET A 276 -20.56 -28.43 6.57
CA MET A 276 -21.00 -27.18 7.19
C MET A 276 -22.06 -27.42 8.26
N LYS A 277 -23.00 -28.34 8.02
CA LYS A 277 -24.05 -28.69 8.98
C LYS A 277 -23.49 -29.35 10.24
N ASN A 278 -22.40 -30.12 10.13
CA ASN A 278 -21.79 -30.84 11.24
C ASN A 278 -20.68 -30.07 11.96
N THR A 279 -20.12 -29.03 11.35
CA THR A 279 -19.03 -28.25 11.94
C THR A 279 -19.53 -27.34 13.06
N GLU A 280 -19.07 -27.57 14.29
CA GLU A 280 -19.39 -26.71 15.45
C GLU A 280 -18.71 -25.33 15.40
N LEU A 281 -17.64 -25.19 14.60
CA LEU A 281 -16.85 -23.97 14.41
C LEU A 281 -17.72 -22.73 14.12
N TYR A 282 -18.85 -22.92 13.45
CA TYR A 282 -19.73 -21.84 13.01
C TYR A 282 -21.04 -21.75 13.80
N LYS A 283 -21.40 -22.78 14.57
CA LYS A 283 -22.68 -22.83 15.27
C LYS A 283 -22.76 -21.94 16.50
N ASN A 284 -21.64 -21.84 17.23
CA ASN A 284 -21.66 -21.32 18.61
C ASN A 284 -20.91 -19.99 18.79
N ASN A 285 -20.21 -19.48 17.76
CA ASN A 285 -19.46 -18.23 17.88
C ASN A 285 -19.23 -17.54 16.52
N PRO A 286 -19.99 -16.46 16.20
CA PRO A 286 -19.82 -15.71 14.96
C PRO A 286 -18.55 -14.86 14.92
N PHE A 287 -17.75 -14.82 15.99
CA PHE A 287 -16.47 -14.11 16.07
C PHE A 287 -15.27 -15.05 15.95
N MET A 288 -15.51 -16.35 15.75
CA MET A 288 -14.42 -17.29 15.54
C MET A 288 -13.61 -16.88 14.30
N LEU A 289 -12.29 -16.91 14.44
CA LEU A 289 -11.27 -16.43 13.47
C LEU A 289 -11.16 -14.90 13.31
N LEU A 290 -12.07 -14.11 13.87
CA LEU A 290 -11.95 -12.66 13.84
C LEU A 290 -10.80 -12.19 14.73
N ARG A 291 -9.99 -11.32 14.17
CA ARG A 291 -8.83 -10.70 14.81
C ARG A 291 -8.63 -9.32 14.22
N SER A 292 -8.14 -8.41 15.03
CA SER A 292 -7.55 -7.18 14.54
C SER A 292 -6.04 -7.34 14.44
N ASP A 293 -5.48 -6.86 13.34
CA ASP A 293 -4.04 -6.81 13.10
C ASP A 293 -3.70 -5.65 12.16
N TYR A 294 -2.46 -5.17 12.22
CA TYR A 294 -1.92 -4.21 11.28
C TYR A 294 -0.75 -4.84 10.53
N THR A 295 -0.61 -4.53 9.24
CA THR A 295 0.46 -5.05 8.40
C THR A 295 1.14 -3.94 7.62
N VAL A 296 2.46 -3.85 7.77
CA VAL A 296 3.33 -2.97 6.99
C VAL A 296 4.19 -3.81 6.06
N ILE A 297 4.17 -3.51 4.77
CA ILE A 297 4.91 -4.27 3.75
C ILE A 297 6.24 -3.60 3.43
N THR A 298 7.32 -4.39 3.44
CA THR A 298 8.62 -3.99 2.89
C THR A 298 9.20 -5.13 2.07
N THR A 299 10.29 -4.86 1.35
CA THR A 299 11.03 -5.87 0.60
C THR A 299 12.42 -5.98 1.18
N ASP A 300 12.83 -7.21 1.55
CA ASP A 300 14.22 -7.50 1.89
C ASP A 300 14.93 -8.03 0.64
N ILE A 301 15.81 -7.23 0.05
CA ILE A 301 16.52 -7.61 -1.17
C ILE A 301 17.69 -8.56 -0.92
N ASN A 302 18.16 -8.67 0.33
CA ASN A 302 19.21 -9.64 0.65
C ASN A 302 18.62 -11.05 0.64
N SER A 303 17.48 -11.21 1.31
CA SER A 303 16.73 -12.48 1.39
C SER A 303 15.83 -12.72 0.18
N ARG A 304 15.56 -11.68 -0.62
CA ARG A 304 14.69 -11.68 -1.81
C ARG A 304 13.24 -12.05 -1.50
N ILE A 305 12.68 -11.50 -0.43
CA ILE A 305 11.32 -11.80 0.03
C ILE A 305 10.48 -10.54 0.25
N LYS A 306 9.16 -10.72 0.12
CA LYS A 306 8.14 -9.81 0.69
C LYS A 306 8.13 -10.01 2.20
N VAL A 307 8.22 -8.91 2.95
CA VAL A 307 8.22 -8.93 4.42
C VAL A 307 6.95 -8.26 4.94
N GLU A 308 6.25 -8.95 5.85
CA GLU A 308 5.00 -8.50 6.49
C GLU A 308 5.27 -8.17 7.97
N PHE A 309 5.44 -6.90 8.33
CA PHE A 309 5.62 -6.49 9.72
C PHE A 309 4.28 -6.22 10.42
N PRO A 310 4.11 -6.60 11.70
CA PRO A 310 5.09 -7.21 12.61
C PRO A 310 5.18 -8.75 12.50
N LYS A 311 4.32 -9.39 11.71
CA LYS A 311 4.20 -10.86 11.63
C LYS A 311 5.51 -11.60 11.33
N MET A 312 6.40 -10.99 10.55
CA MET A 312 7.72 -11.52 10.18
C MET A 312 8.88 -10.77 10.86
N ALA A 313 8.60 -9.98 11.92
CA ALA A 313 9.64 -9.25 12.64
C ALA A 313 10.63 -10.18 13.35
N ASP A 314 10.19 -11.38 13.71
CA ASP A 314 10.98 -12.47 14.31
C ASP A 314 12.13 -12.99 13.42
N LEU A 315 12.10 -12.69 12.12
CA LEU A 315 13.24 -12.93 11.23
C LEU A 315 14.41 -11.98 11.52
N TYR A 316 14.18 -10.84 12.16
CA TYR A 316 15.16 -9.75 12.21
C TYR A 316 15.43 -9.23 13.63
N TRP A 317 14.47 -9.39 14.52
CA TRP A 317 14.49 -8.93 15.91
C TRP A 317 14.07 -10.06 16.83
N THR A 318 14.72 -10.19 17.99
CA THR A 318 14.26 -11.09 19.05
C THR A 318 12.97 -10.55 19.67
N HIS A 319 12.24 -11.39 20.42
CA HIS A 319 11.06 -10.91 21.14
C HIS A 319 11.40 -9.76 22.10
N LYS A 320 12.59 -9.81 22.73
CA LYS A 320 13.07 -8.74 23.61
C LYS A 320 13.30 -7.44 22.83
N ASP A 321 13.92 -7.52 21.65
CA ASP A 321 14.13 -6.32 20.82
C ASP A 321 12.80 -5.69 20.38
N ILE A 322 11.79 -6.52 20.07
CA ILE A 322 10.45 -6.05 19.69
C ILE A 322 9.80 -5.23 20.80
N CYS A 323 10.05 -5.58 22.07
CA CYS A 323 9.57 -4.82 23.22
C CYS A 323 10.18 -3.41 23.31
N ASP A 324 11.35 -3.16 22.71
CA ASP A 324 12.09 -1.90 22.84
C ASP A 324 12.03 -1.02 21.58
N ILE A 325 11.82 -1.59 20.40
CA ILE A 325 11.84 -0.83 19.14
C ILE A 325 10.53 -0.07 18.89
N SER A 326 10.65 1.12 18.29
CA SER A 326 9.49 1.88 17.83
C SER A 326 8.87 1.29 16.56
N PRO A 327 7.53 1.28 16.42
CA PRO A 327 6.86 0.88 15.18
C PRO A 327 7.24 1.76 13.97
N ALA A 328 7.74 2.98 14.21
CA ALA A 328 8.27 3.85 13.16
C ALA A 328 9.37 3.17 12.33
N LYS A 329 10.10 2.21 12.93
CA LYS A 329 11.16 1.44 12.27
C LYS A 329 10.63 0.55 11.14
N PHE A 330 9.44 -0.04 11.31
CA PHE A 330 8.79 -0.83 10.26
C PHE A 330 8.35 0.04 9.09
N VAL A 331 7.82 1.23 9.38
CA VAL A 331 7.41 2.18 8.34
C VAL A 331 8.62 2.77 7.62
N ARG A 332 9.74 3.03 8.33
CA ARG A 332 11.01 3.45 7.72
C ARG A 332 11.53 2.41 6.72
N ALA A 333 11.43 1.12 7.03
CA ALA A 333 11.76 0.04 6.09
C ALA A 333 10.83 0.08 4.86
N SER A 334 9.52 0.19 5.09
CA SER A 334 8.51 0.28 4.03
C SER A 334 8.62 1.51 3.13
N MET A 335 9.23 2.60 3.63
CA MET A 335 9.40 3.88 2.93
C MET A 335 10.77 4.06 2.27
N ALA A 336 11.61 3.03 2.24
CA ALA A 336 12.94 3.07 1.63
C ALA A 336 12.88 3.03 0.09
N VAL A 337 12.24 4.02 -0.52
CA VAL A 337 12.04 4.13 -1.97
C VAL A 337 13.39 4.13 -2.68
N PRO A 338 13.67 3.16 -3.57
CA PRO A 338 14.97 3.04 -4.25
C PRO A 338 15.42 4.35 -4.89
N TYR A 339 16.71 4.63 -4.79
CA TYR A 339 17.39 5.87 -5.24
C TYR A 339 16.96 7.16 -4.53
N PHE A 340 15.73 7.28 -4.04
CA PHE A 340 15.29 8.46 -3.29
C PHE A 340 15.71 8.40 -1.81
N PHE A 341 15.45 7.28 -1.14
CA PHE A 341 15.92 6.98 0.22
C PHE A 341 17.03 5.93 0.21
N GLU A 342 17.92 6.00 1.19
CA GLU A 342 18.87 4.93 1.45
C GLU A 342 18.12 3.65 1.88
N PRO A 343 18.54 2.47 1.38
CA PRO A 343 18.05 1.20 1.91
C PRO A 343 18.26 1.14 3.43
N MET A 344 17.26 0.68 4.15
CA MET A 344 17.40 0.50 5.59
C MET A 344 18.13 -0.83 5.85
N VAL A 345 19.38 -0.72 6.29
CA VAL A 345 20.19 -1.88 6.67
C VAL A 345 20.00 -2.18 8.15
N HIS A 346 19.70 -3.42 8.49
CA HIS A 346 19.57 -3.89 9.88
C HIS A 346 20.43 -5.13 10.10
N ARG A 347 21.18 -5.15 11.21
CA ARG A 347 22.04 -6.30 11.56
C ARG A 347 21.22 -7.36 12.29
N ILE A 348 21.37 -8.60 11.85
CA ILE A 348 20.67 -9.76 12.42
C ILE A 348 21.62 -10.47 13.40
N ASN A 349 21.18 -10.66 14.65
CA ASN A 349 21.97 -11.38 15.63
C ASN A 349 21.82 -12.90 15.44
N ARG A 350 22.70 -13.48 14.62
CA ARG A 350 22.68 -14.93 14.32
C ARG A 350 23.05 -15.83 15.50
N SER A 351 23.55 -15.28 16.59
CA SER A 351 23.80 -16.05 17.80
C SER A 351 22.51 -16.40 18.56
N GLU A 352 21.41 -15.73 18.25
CA GLU A 352 20.12 -15.96 18.92
C GLU A 352 19.39 -17.16 18.31
N PRO A 353 19.09 -18.21 19.12
CA PRO A 353 18.37 -19.39 18.64
C PRO A 353 16.97 -19.07 18.13
N GLU A 354 16.31 -18.06 18.71
CA GLU A 354 14.97 -17.60 18.31
C GLU A 354 14.96 -17.20 16.83
N ILE A 355 15.91 -16.38 16.40
CA ILE A 355 16.03 -15.93 15.02
C ILE A 355 16.29 -17.11 14.08
N ILE A 356 17.24 -18.00 14.42
CA ILE A 356 17.54 -19.18 13.59
C ILE A 356 16.27 -20.04 13.43
N SER A 357 15.51 -20.23 14.50
CA SER A 357 14.28 -21.02 14.47
C SER A 357 13.18 -20.36 13.60
N ALA A 358 13.05 -19.04 13.65
CA ALA A 358 12.10 -18.28 12.84
C ALA A 358 12.45 -18.38 11.34
N TRP A 359 13.73 -18.28 10.98
CA TRP A 359 14.22 -18.47 9.61
C TRP A 359 13.97 -19.89 9.11
N LYS A 360 14.20 -20.90 9.96
CA LYS A 360 13.89 -22.29 9.61
C LYS A 360 12.39 -22.50 9.41
N PHE A 361 11.56 -21.94 10.28
CA PHE A 361 10.11 -22.11 10.22
C PHE A 361 9.48 -21.41 9.00
N ARG A 362 9.85 -20.15 8.74
CA ARG A 362 9.20 -19.33 7.71
C ARG A 362 9.79 -19.51 6.32
N LEU A 363 11.12 -19.69 6.23
CA LEU A 363 11.86 -19.71 4.97
C LEU A 363 12.48 -21.08 4.67
N ASN A 364 12.30 -22.06 5.55
CA ASN A 364 12.96 -23.36 5.48
C ASN A 364 14.50 -23.26 5.35
N ALA A 365 15.08 -22.16 5.85
CA ALA A 365 16.50 -21.90 5.74
C ALA A 365 17.33 -22.79 6.70
N ASP A 366 18.52 -23.19 6.27
CA ASP A 366 19.53 -23.79 7.15
C ASP A 366 20.08 -22.71 8.10
N PRO A 367 20.45 -23.04 9.36
CA PRO A 367 21.14 -22.09 10.26
C PRO A 367 22.34 -21.35 9.63
N LYS A 368 23.08 -22.00 8.74
CA LYS A 368 24.20 -21.38 8.00
C LYS A 368 23.72 -20.40 6.92
N GLY A 369 22.48 -20.55 6.45
CA GLY A 369 21.84 -19.72 5.42
C GLY A 369 21.15 -18.46 5.95
N VAL A 370 21.13 -18.22 7.27
CA VAL A 370 20.69 -16.95 7.85
C VAL A 370 21.71 -15.86 7.50
N PHE A 371 21.27 -14.75 6.92
CA PHE A 371 22.14 -13.64 6.57
C PHE A 371 22.54 -12.80 7.81
N ASP A 372 23.69 -12.12 7.75
CA ASP A 372 24.16 -11.25 8.85
C ASP A 372 23.41 -9.90 8.90
N GLU A 373 22.85 -9.47 7.77
CA GLU A 373 22.18 -8.19 7.62
C GLU A 373 20.93 -8.35 6.74
N ALA A 374 19.89 -7.60 7.06
CA ALA A 374 18.74 -7.37 6.19
C ALA A 374 18.93 -6.05 5.45
N VAL A 375 18.50 -6.00 4.19
CA VAL A 375 18.54 -4.77 3.38
C VAL A 375 17.14 -4.47 2.91
N PHE A 376 16.45 -3.59 3.65
CA PHE A 376 15.06 -3.24 3.37
C PHE A 376 14.97 -2.08 2.37
N ILE A 377 14.10 -2.28 1.38
CA ILE A 377 13.64 -1.24 0.44
C ILE A 377 12.12 -1.14 0.47
N ASP A 378 11.57 -0.13 -0.20
CA ASP A 378 10.13 0.08 -0.29
C ASP A 378 9.38 -1.17 -0.76
N GLY A 379 8.30 -1.50 -0.05
CA GLY A 379 7.49 -2.70 -0.31
C GLY A 379 6.86 -2.71 -1.70
N GLY A 380 6.68 -1.54 -2.30
CA GLY A 380 6.20 -1.37 -3.66
C GLY A 380 7.15 -1.95 -4.71
N SER A 381 8.34 -2.43 -4.33
CA SER A 381 9.21 -3.17 -5.24
C SER A 381 8.70 -4.58 -5.58
N ILE A 382 7.84 -5.17 -4.72
CA ILE A 382 7.25 -6.51 -4.92
C ILE A 382 5.72 -6.48 -4.83
N SER A 383 5.16 -5.74 -3.86
CA SER A 383 3.71 -5.67 -3.64
C SER A 383 3.34 -4.27 -3.16
N ASN A 384 2.87 -3.45 -4.10
CA ASN A 384 2.48 -2.06 -3.84
C ASN A 384 1.09 -1.98 -3.20
N PHE A 385 0.24 -2.98 -3.45
CA PHE A 385 -1.13 -3.08 -2.96
C PHE A 385 -1.42 -4.48 -2.38
N PRO A 386 -1.12 -4.71 -1.08
CA PRO A 386 -1.07 -6.04 -0.48
C PRO A 386 -2.45 -6.56 -0.05
N ILE A 387 -3.43 -6.56 -0.97
CA ILE A 387 -4.80 -7.03 -0.70
C ILE A 387 -4.86 -8.56 -0.51
N ASP A 388 -3.87 -9.27 -1.03
CA ASP A 388 -3.72 -10.73 -0.94
C ASP A 388 -3.70 -11.22 0.51
N ILE A 389 -3.17 -10.43 1.44
CA ILE A 389 -3.05 -10.82 2.86
C ILE A 389 -4.40 -10.94 3.58
N PHE A 390 -5.47 -10.41 2.99
CA PHE A 390 -6.84 -10.50 3.49
C PHE A 390 -7.67 -11.59 2.80
N HIS A 391 -7.08 -12.32 1.85
CA HIS A 391 -7.74 -13.44 1.23
C HIS A 391 -7.61 -14.71 2.10
N GLU A 392 -8.73 -15.18 2.63
CA GLU A 392 -8.82 -16.41 3.41
C GLU A 392 -9.78 -17.40 2.72
N SER A 393 -9.25 -18.48 2.15
CA SER A 393 -10.02 -19.51 1.41
C SER A 393 -10.96 -20.32 2.29
N ASP A 394 -10.64 -20.41 3.58
CA ASP A 394 -11.37 -21.25 4.54
C ASP A 394 -12.66 -20.58 5.02
N ILE A 395 -12.74 -19.25 4.92
CA ILE A 395 -13.95 -18.49 5.25
C ILE A 395 -14.93 -18.60 4.09
N PHE A 396 -15.97 -19.39 4.34
CA PHE A 396 -17.03 -19.58 3.37
C PHE A 396 -18.06 -18.43 3.39
N TYR A 397 -18.58 -18.06 4.57
CA TYR A 397 -19.54 -16.97 4.71
C TYR A 397 -18.86 -15.68 5.21
N PRO A 398 -18.69 -14.65 4.36
CA PRO A 398 -18.00 -13.43 4.72
C PRO A 398 -18.87 -12.55 5.63
N ARG A 399 -18.30 -12.11 6.76
CA ARG A 399 -18.94 -11.20 7.73
C ARG A 399 -18.44 -9.76 7.61
N ILE A 400 -17.25 -9.60 7.05
CA ILE A 400 -16.47 -8.37 7.00
C ILE A 400 -15.98 -8.21 5.55
N PRO A 401 -16.24 -7.07 4.88
CA PRO A 401 -15.69 -6.83 3.57
C PRO A 401 -14.23 -6.38 3.65
N VAL A 402 -13.54 -6.48 2.52
CA VAL A 402 -12.23 -5.86 2.31
C VAL A 402 -12.42 -4.59 1.50
N PHE A 403 -12.03 -3.43 2.03
CA PHE A 403 -11.99 -2.18 1.28
C PHE A 403 -10.55 -1.84 0.94
N GLY A 404 -10.34 -1.48 -0.32
CA GLY A 404 -9.05 -1.19 -0.88
C GLY A 404 -9.03 0.17 -1.56
N VAL A 405 -7.98 0.94 -1.35
CA VAL A 405 -7.76 2.20 -2.06
C VAL A 405 -6.44 2.15 -2.82
N ARG A 406 -6.55 2.43 -4.13
CA ARG A 406 -5.45 2.51 -5.08
C ARG A 406 -5.23 3.93 -5.55
N LEU A 407 -3.99 4.24 -5.92
CA LEU A 407 -3.58 5.57 -6.35
C LEU A 407 -3.08 5.46 -7.79
N THR A 408 -3.63 6.27 -8.69
CA THR A 408 -3.25 6.25 -10.10
C THR A 408 -2.98 7.64 -10.63
N ASP A 409 -2.19 7.70 -11.69
CA ASP A 409 -2.15 8.85 -12.58
C ASP A 409 -3.12 8.62 -13.77
N SER A 410 -3.82 9.64 -14.24
CA SER A 410 -4.65 9.62 -15.47
C SER A 410 -3.94 9.02 -16.70
N SER A 411 -2.61 9.09 -16.77
CA SER A 411 -1.80 8.40 -17.79
C SER A 411 -1.76 6.86 -17.67
N GLU A 412 -1.96 6.32 -16.45
CA GLU A 412 -2.07 4.88 -16.18
C GLU A 412 -3.50 4.36 -16.40
N ALA A 413 -4.52 5.19 -16.17
CA ALA A 413 -5.92 4.82 -16.42
C ALA A 413 -6.20 4.55 -17.92
N GLY A 414 -5.48 5.22 -18.83
CA GLY A 414 -5.53 4.93 -20.28
C GLY A 414 -4.79 3.66 -20.70
N ALA A 415 -4.03 3.03 -19.80
CA ALA A 415 -3.17 1.88 -20.07
C ALA A 415 -3.81 0.51 -19.72
N GLU A 416 -5.12 0.46 -19.43
CA GLU A 416 -5.84 -0.82 -19.27
C GLU A 416 -5.71 -1.72 -20.52
N ASN A 417 -5.49 -1.13 -21.70
CA ASN A 417 -5.25 -1.83 -22.97
C ASN A 417 -3.77 -2.21 -23.21
N GLY A 418 -2.89 -2.00 -22.22
CA GLY A 418 -1.45 -2.17 -22.35
C GLY A 418 -0.79 -1.08 -23.19
N LEU A 419 0.52 -0.91 -23.01
CA LEU A 419 1.31 -0.03 -23.85
C LEU A 419 1.71 -0.76 -25.15
N GLY A 420 1.54 -0.11 -26.30
CA GLY A 420 2.00 -0.67 -27.58
C GLY A 420 3.52 -0.80 -27.64
N SER A 421 4.02 -1.71 -28.49
CA SER A 421 5.47 -1.95 -28.67
C SER A 421 6.27 -0.68 -28.98
N LYS A 422 5.65 0.31 -29.65
CA LYS A 422 6.25 1.62 -29.95
C LYS A 422 6.60 2.44 -28.70
N GLU A 423 5.80 2.38 -27.64
CA GLU A 423 6.08 3.10 -26.39
C GLU A 423 7.01 2.30 -25.48
N ILE A 424 6.81 0.97 -25.39
CA ILE A 424 7.67 0.08 -24.59
C ILE A 424 9.11 0.10 -25.12
N LEU A 425 9.29 -0.05 -26.43
CA LEU A 425 10.60 -0.14 -27.09
C LEU A 425 11.12 1.21 -27.60
N LYS A 426 10.55 2.33 -27.13
CA LYS A 426 10.95 3.70 -27.53
C LYS A 426 12.44 3.97 -27.31
N GLY A 427 13.06 3.30 -26.36
CA GLY A 427 14.49 3.30 -26.16
C GLY A 427 14.91 2.40 -24.98
N PRO A 428 16.22 2.18 -24.78
CA PRO A 428 16.74 1.29 -23.73
C PRO A 428 16.24 1.65 -22.32
N GLY A 429 16.16 2.95 -22.02
CA GLY A 429 15.63 3.42 -20.73
C GLY A 429 14.13 3.18 -20.55
N SER A 430 13.33 3.37 -21.61
CA SER A 430 11.89 3.05 -21.59
C SER A 430 11.68 1.56 -21.35
N TYR A 431 12.43 0.72 -22.05
CA TYR A 431 12.35 -0.73 -21.92
C TYR A 431 12.71 -1.20 -20.50
N LEU A 432 13.81 -0.70 -19.92
CA LEU A 432 14.21 -1.01 -18.54
C LEU A 432 13.16 -0.55 -17.52
N MET A 433 12.58 0.64 -17.71
CA MET A 433 11.54 1.14 -16.81
C MET A 433 10.28 0.27 -16.88
N ASN A 434 9.83 -0.11 -18.08
CA ASN A 434 8.67 -0.99 -18.26
C ASN A 434 8.89 -2.39 -17.65
N ILE A 435 10.11 -2.94 -17.71
CA ILE A 435 10.46 -4.19 -16.99
C ILE A 435 10.31 -3.99 -15.48
N PHE A 436 10.88 -2.90 -14.95
CA PHE A 436 10.81 -2.60 -13.54
C PHE A 436 9.36 -2.42 -13.06
N ASP A 437 8.55 -1.64 -13.79
CA ASP A 437 7.13 -1.42 -13.47
C ASP A 437 6.32 -2.72 -13.53
N THR A 438 6.65 -3.60 -14.48
CA THR A 438 6.05 -4.95 -14.56
C THR A 438 6.36 -5.77 -13.32
N LEU A 439 7.61 -5.79 -12.86
CA LEU A 439 8.03 -6.54 -11.67
C LEU A 439 7.37 -5.98 -10.40
N ARG A 440 7.31 -4.65 -10.27
CA ARG A 440 6.68 -3.93 -9.17
C ARG A 440 5.20 -4.26 -8.99
N GLY A 441 4.45 -4.39 -10.09
CA GLY A 441 3.01 -4.69 -10.06
C GLY A 441 2.67 -6.18 -10.23
N TYR A 442 3.65 -7.07 -10.41
CA TYR A 442 3.43 -8.45 -10.82
C TYR A 442 2.59 -9.25 -9.82
N ASN A 443 2.95 -9.20 -8.53
CA ASN A 443 2.27 -9.99 -7.50
C ASN A 443 0.80 -9.55 -7.37
N ASP A 444 0.58 -8.24 -7.28
CA ASP A 444 -0.74 -7.66 -7.12
C ASP A 444 -1.62 -7.94 -8.36
N LYS A 445 -1.08 -7.78 -9.58
CA LYS A 445 -1.79 -8.08 -10.83
C LYS A 445 -2.12 -9.57 -10.97
N THR A 446 -1.20 -10.46 -10.57
CA THR A 446 -1.44 -11.91 -10.63
C THR A 446 -2.57 -12.30 -9.68
N PHE A 447 -2.57 -11.74 -8.47
CA PHE A 447 -3.65 -11.96 -7.51
C PHE A 447 -4.99 -11.40 -8.00
N LEU A 448 -5.04 -10.16 -8.48
CA LEU A 448 -6.27 -9.52 -8.95
C LEU A 448 -6.82 -10.13 -10.25
N THR A 449 -5.97 -10.67 -11.12
CA THR A 449 -6.40 -11.44 -12.29
C THR A 449 -7.04 -12.76 -11.86
N LYS A 450 -6.47 -13.43 -10.85
CA LYS A 450 -7.04 -14.68 -10.30
C LYS A 450 -8.37 -14.43 -9.56
N TYR A 451 -8.46 -13.33 -8.84
CA TYR A 451 -9.60 -12.96 -8.01
C TYR A 451 -10.19 -11.61 -8.45
N THR A 452 -10.77 -11.58 -9.65
CA THR A 452 -11.38 -10.38 -10.25
C THR A 452 -12.48 -9.76 -9.39
N PHE A 453 -13.09 -10.57 -8.51
CA PHE A 453 -13.98 -10.14 -7.43
C PHE A 453 -13.49 -8.89 -6.69
N TYR A 454 -12.21 -8.86 -6.26
CA TYR A 454 -11.69 -7.73 -5.48
C TYR A 454 -11.68 -6.44 -6.30
N SER A 455 -11.25 -6.51 -7.56
CA SER A 455 -11.25 -5.36 -8.47
C SER A 455 -12.65 -4.79 -8.69
N LYS A 456 -13.69 -5.64 -8.72
CA LYS A 456 -15.07 -5.22 -8.95
C LYS A 456 -15.76 -4.67 -7.71
N HIS A 457 -15.53 -5.28 -6.55
CA HIS A 457 -16.34 -5.04 -5.34
C HIS A 457 -15.58 -4.42 -4.17
N SER A 458 -14.25 -4.50 -4.14
CA SER A 458 -13.44 -4.12 -2.97
C SER A 458 -12.61 -2.86 -3.19
N ILE A 459 -12.26 -2.54 -4.42
CA ILE A 459 -11.23 -1.54 -4.73
C ILE A 459 -11.84 -0.26 -5.28
N GLN A 460 -11.38 0.88 -4.76
CA GLN A 460 -11.56 2.19 -5.37
C GLN A 460 -10.22 2.77 -5.77
N THR A 461 -10.21 3.49 -6.88
CA THR A 461 -9.03 4.20 -7.37
C THR A 461 -9.19 5.71 -7.16
N VAL A 462 -8.11 6.39 -6.79
CA VAL A 462 -8.05 7.84 -6.72
C VAL A 462 -7.10 8.38 -7.78
N ASP A 463 -7.64 9.17 -8.71
CA ASP A 463 -6.83 9.89 -9.69
C ASP A 463 -6.09 11.06 -9.02
N CYS A 464 -4.77 10.92 -8.92
CA CYS A 464 -3.89 11.89 -8.29
C CYS A 464 -3.29 12.91 -9.28
N SER A 465 -3.60 12.82 -10.58
CA SER A 465 -3.10 13.78 -11.58
C SER A 465 -3.59 15.21 -11.30
N PRO A 466 -2.81 16.25 -11.66
CA PRO A 466 -1.47 16.21 -12.24
C PRO A 466 -0.34 16.16 -11.20
N SER A 467 -0.65 15.85 -9.93
CA SER A 467 0.37 15.76 -8.87
C SER A 467 1.33 14.61 -9.15
N SER A 468 2.58 14.71 -8.69
CA SER A 468 3.56 13.63 -8.79
C SER A 468 3.79 13.01 -7.41
N TRP A 469 3.81 11.68 -7.34
CA TRP A 469 4.02 10.93 -6.09
C TRP A 469 5.40 11.16 -5.44
N LEU A 470 6.38 11.72 -6.17
CA LEU A 470 7.70 12.15 -5.67
C LEU A 470 7.81 13.67 -5.43
N ASN A 471 6.69 14.40 -5.43
CA ASN A 471 6.70 15.85 -5.19
C ASN A 471 6.75 16.20 -3.70
N PHE A 472 7.91 16.03 -3.06
CA PHE A 472 8.08 16.41 -1.64
C PHE A 472 8.00 17.92 -1.39
N PHE A 473 8.03 18.76 -2.43
CA PHE A 473 7.85 20.21 -2.37
C PHE A 473 6.39 20.64 -2.58
N MET A 474 5.44 19.72 -2.35
CA MET A 474 4.01 19.94 -2.46
C MET A 474 3.54 21.11 -1.61
N LYS A 475 2.77 22.02 -2.22
CA LYS A 475 2.14 23.14 -1.52
C LYS A 475 0.89 22.67 -0.77
N ASP A 476 0.48 23.39 0.26
CA ASP A 476 -0.71 23.02 1.05
C ASP A 476 -2.01 23.04 0.22
N ALA A 477 -2.10 23.87 -0.81
CA ALA A 477 -3.22 23.83 -1.76
C ALA A 477 -3.29 22.49 -2.54
N GLU A 478 -2.13 21.95 -2.95
CA GLU A 478 -2.04 20.65 -3.64
C GLU A 478 -2.34 19.50 -2.66
N LYS A 479 -1.87 19.58 -1.40
CA LYS A 479 -2.29 18.64 -0.34
C LYS A 479 -3.80 18.64 -0.15
N THR A 480 -4.39 19.83 -0.04
CA THR A 480 -5.84 20.00 0.14
C THR A 480 -6.61 19.40 -1.02
N GLU A 481 -6.17 19.62 -2.27
CA GLU A 481 -6.81 19.03 -3.44
C GLU A 481 -6.73 17.50 -3.45
N LEU A 482 -5.55 16.92 -3.16
CA LEU A 482 -5.39 15.47 -3.07
C LEU A 482 -6.27 14.86 -1.97
N PHE A 483 -6.35 15.52 -0.81
CA PHE A 483 -7.25 15.11 0.27
C PHE A 483 -8.71 15.08 -0.20
N ASN A 484 -9.17 16.13 -0.91
CA ASN A 484 -10.53 16.20 -1.44
C ASN A 484 -10.80 15.17 -2.55
N LYS A 485 -9.81 14.84 -3.39
CA LYS A 485 -9.90 13.76 -4.38
C LYS A 485 -10.11 12.40 -3.69
N GLY A 486 -9.32 12.13 -2.66
CA GLY A 486 -9.48 10.92 -1.84
C GLY A 486 -10.84 10.86 -1.14
N PHE A 487 -11.28 11.97 -0.56
CA PHE A 487 -12.57 12.06 0.11
C PHE A 487 -13.74 11.76 -0.83
N ARG A 488 -13.79 12.41 -2.00
CA ARG A 488 -14.81 12.15 -3.02
C ARG A 488 -14.79 10.69 -3.48
N ALA A 489 -13.62 10.14 -3.76
CA ALA A 489 -13.49 8.73 -4.13
C ALA A 489 -14.02 7.78 -3.04
N GLY A 490 -13.82 8.12 -1.77
CA GLY A 490 -14.41 7.39 -0.64
C GLY A 490 -15.94 7.45 -0.65
N LEU A 491 -16.53 8.62 -0.88
CA LEU A 491 -17.99 8.76 -1.01
C LEU A 491 -18.54 7.93 -2.18
N GLU A 492 -17.90 7.99 -3.35
CA GLU A 492 -18.28 7.20 -4.53
C GLU A 492 -18.21 5.69 -4.26
N PHE A 493 -17.15 5.25 -3.59
CA PHE A 493 -17.00 3.85 -3.24
C PHE A 493 -18.13 3.39 -2.31
N LEU A 494 -18.40 4.15 -1.26
CA LEU A 494 -19.49 3.85 -0.32
C LEU A 494 -20.85 3.84 -1.01
N ASP A 495 -21.04 4.70 -2.00
CA ASP A 495 -22.27 4.78 -2.77
C ASP A 495 -22.46 3.58 -3.69
N ARG A 496 -21.38 3.13 -4.34
CA ARG A 496 -21.38 1.96 -5.24
C ARG A 496 -21.40 0.63 -4.50
N PHE A 497 -20.77 0.54 -3.33
CA PHE A 497 -20.55 -0.73 -2.62
C PHE A 497 -21.85 -1.43 -2.24
N ASP A 498 -22.03 -2.70 -2.56
CA ASP A 498 -23.24 -3.45 -2.21
C ASP A 498 -22.84 -4.66 -1.35
N TRP A 499 -23.28 -4.66 -0.08
CA TRP A 499 -22.88 -5.69 0.89
C TRP A 499 -23.44 -7.06 0.57
N GLU A 500 -24.72 -7.16 0.21
CA GLU A 500 -25.36 -8.43 -0.13
C GLU A 500 -24.73 -9.02 -1.38
N LYS A 501 -24.54 -8.19 -2.42
CA LYS A 501 -23.85 -8.62 -3.63
C LYS A 501 -22.41 -9.06 -3.35
N TYR A 502 -21.69 -8.32 -2.49
CA TYR A 502 -20.34 -8.69 -2.08
C TYR A 502 -20.31 -10.07 -1.41
N LYS A 503 -21.26 -10.37 -0.51
CA LYS A 503 -21.33 -11.66 0.19
C LYS A 503 -21.53 -12.79 -0.81
N THR A 504 -22.53 -12.69 -1.68
CA THR A 504 -22.86 -13.71 -2.69
C THR A 504 -21.66 -14.00 -3.60
N GLU A 505 -21.07 -12.96 -4.19
CA GLU A 505 -19.94 -13.11 -5.11
C GLU A 505 -18.70 -13.69 -4.40
N ARG A 506 -18.46 -13.32 -3.14
CA ARG A 506 -17.36 -13.88 -2.35
C ARG A 506 -17.57 -15.35 -2.00
N MET A 507 -18.82 -15.77 -1.75
CA MET A 507 -19.18 -17.17 -1.55
C MET A 507 -18.99 -17.98 -2.83
N LEU A 508 -19.32 -17.42 -4.00
CA LEU A 508 -19.02 -18.05 -5.30
C LEU A 508 -17.52 -18.28 -5.49
N VAL A 509 -16.67 -17.32 -5.10
CA VAL A 509 -15.20 -17.52 -5.09
C VAL A 509 -14.82 -18.72 -4.22
N ALA A 510 -15.38 -18.84 -3.01
CA ALA A 510 -15.10 -19.97 -2.13
C ALA A 510 -15.57 -21.32 -2.71
N LEU A 511 -16.74 -21.35 -3.36
CA LEU A 511 -17.25 -22.54 -4.05
C LEU A 511 -16.36 -22.97 -5.23
N LYS A 512 -15.86 -21.99 -6.00
CA LYS A 512 -14.90 -22.24 -7.09
C LYS A 512 -13.58 -22.80 -6.57
N GLU A 513 -13.00 -22.25 -5.51
CA GLU A 513 -11.76 -22.77 -4.91
C GLU A 513 -11.90 -24.21 -4.39
N ARG A 514 -13.08 -24.55 -3.88
CA ARG A 514 -13.44 -25.91 -3.45
C ARG A 514 -13.81 -26.83 -4.62
N LYS A 515 -13.79 -26.32 -5.85
CA LYS A 515 -14.19 -27.03 -7.08
C LYS A 515 -15.63 -27.56 -7.02
N ILE A 516 -16.52 -26.85 -6.33
CA ILE A 516 -17.96 -27.14 -6.26
C ILE A 516 -18.69 -26.46 -7.42
N LEU A 517 -18.29 -25.22 -7.73
CA LEU A 517 -18.71 -24.54 -8.95
C LEU A 517 -17.95 -25.17 -10.13
N LYS A 518 -18.68 -25.62 -11.15
CA LYS A 518 -18.13 -26.09 -12.43
C LYS A 518 -17.43 -24.91 -13.11
N ASP A 519 -16.36 -25.19 -13.85
CA ASP A 519 -15.61 -24.19 -14.62
C ASP A 519 -16.44 -23.69 -15.81
N GLU A 520 -17.48 -22.91 -15.54
CA GLU A 520 -18.17 -22.08 -16.52
C GLU A 520 -17.72 -20.63 -16.31
N ASN A 521 -17.71 -19.84 -17.40
CA ASN A 521 -17.21 -18.47 -17.46
C ASN A 521 -18.08 -17.50 -16.62
N GLU A 522 -18.05 -17.59 -15.30
CA GLU A 522 -18.61 -16.58 -14.40
C GLU A 522 -17.62 -15.39 -14.35
N PRO A 523 -17.91 -14.27 -15.02
CA PRO A 523 -16.92 -13.21 -15.26
C PRO A 523 -16.47 -12.49 -13.99
N THR A 524 -17.15 -12.70 -12.85
CA THR A 524 -16.88 -12.05 -11.56
C THR A 524 -16.05 -12.91 -10.60
N VAL A 525 -15.92 -14.21 -10.86
CA VAL A 525 -15.32 -15.19 -9.93
C VAL A 525 -13.90 -15.61 -10.38
N GLY A 526 -13.35 -14.92 -11.38
CA GLY A 526 -12.01 -15.13 -11.95
C GLY A 526 -12.06 -15.77 -13.33
#